data_AF-A0A2V3I0P1-F1
#
_entry.id   AF-A0A2V3I0P1-F1
#
_cell.length_a   1.000
_cell.length_b   1.000
_cell.length_c   1.000
_cell.angle_alpha   90.00
_cell.angle_beta   90.00
_cell.angle_gamma   90.00
#
_symmetry.space_group_name_H-M   'P 1'
#
loop_
_entity.id
_entity.type
_entity.pdbx_description
1 polymer ?
#
loop_
_entity_poly.entity_id
_entity_poly.type
_entity_poly.pdbx_seq_one_letter_code
_entity_poly.pdbx_strand_id
1 'polypeptide(L)'
;MVLLGMSQKADLRATLEPVVAEICKDEEFPRVVFTEPTSGREPAVSVEKLSEMMESMGVGNIPKAVERDPGKAFEMAGEMARELECELLVIGSVYLIGDLLEYVVDRDGLNLWDELTVHQAAQVR
;
A
#
# COMPACT_ATOMS: atom_id res chain seq x y z
N MET A 1 4.42 3.62 -8.97
CA MET A 1 4.96 3.51 -7.59
C MET A 1 4.01 2.70 -6.73
N VAL A 2 4.51 2.03 -5.70
CA VAL A 2 3.69 1.23 -4.77
C VAL A 2 3.83 1.75 -3.33
N LEU A 3 2.70 2.00 -2.66
CA LEU A 3 2.61 2.10 -1.21
C LEU A 3 2.05 0.78 -0.67
N LEU A 4 2.84 0.07 0.13
CA LEU A 4 2.52 -1.26 0.63
C LEU A 4 2.50 -1.27 2.16
N GLY A 5 1.36 -1.69 2.72
CA GLY A 5 1.21 -1.98 4.14
C GLY A 5 0.25 -3.14 4.35
N MET A 6 0.59 -4.04 5.27
CA MET A 6 -0.13 -5.30 5.44
C MET A 6 -0.34 -5.62 6.92
N SER A 7 -1.49 -6.21 7.25
CA SER A 7 -1.70 -6.88 8.54
C SER A 7 -1.03 -8.24 8.54
N GLN A 8 -0.69 -8.78 9.71
CA GLN A 8 -0.09 -10.11 9.85
C GLN A 8 -0.95 -11.19 9.16
N LYS A 9 -0.26 -12.17 8.58
CA LYS A 9 -0.84 -13.32 7.88
C LYS A 9 -0.17 -14.60 8.37
N ALA A 10 -0.91 -15.71 8.32
CA ALA A 10 -0.40 -17.03 8.68
C ALA A 10 0.84 -17.42 7.84
N ASP A 11 0.81 -17.10 6.55
CA ASP A 11 1.95 -17.20 5.65
C ASP A 11 2.17 -15.88 4.90
N LEU A 12 3.04 -15.04 5.45
CA LEU A 12 3.40 -13.75 4.87
C LEU A 12 4.11 -13.90 3.52
N ARG A 13 4.96 -14.92 3.37
CA ARG A 13 5.73 -15.15 2.14
C ARG A 13 4.78 -15.53 0.99
N ALA A 14 3.89 -16.48 1.21
CA ALA A 14 2.90 -16.88 0.21
C ALA A 14 1.97 -15.71 -0.17
N THR A 15 1.69 -14.80 0.78
CA THR A 15 0.87 -13.61 0.50
C THR A 15 1.62 -12.61 -0.39
N LEU A 16 2.93 -12.43 -0.19
CA LEU A 16 3.76 -11.48 -0.94
C LEU A 16 4.24 -12.00 -2.29
N GLU A 17 4.31 -13.32 -2.48
CA GLU A 17 4.79 -13.94 -3.72
C GLU A 17 4.17 -13.37 -5.00
N PRO A 18 2.84 -13.25 -5.14
CA PRO A 18 2.26 -12.67 -6.34
C PRO A 18 2.61 -11.18 -6.52
N VAL A 19 2.73 -10.42 -5.42
CA VAL A 19 3.08 -9.00 -5.47
C VAL A 19 4.53 -8.82 -5.91
N VAL A 20 5.44 -9.59 -5.34
CA VAL A 20 6.86 -9.61 -5.72
C VAL A 20 7.02 -10.04 -7.17
N ALA A 21 6.31 -11.09 -7.59
CA ALA A 21 6.35 -11.55 -8.97
C ALA A 21 5.94 -10.45 -9.94
N GLU A 22 4.89 -9.67 -9.64
CA GLU A 22 4.46 -8.55 -10.49
C GLU A 22 5.47 -7.40 -10.50
N ILE A 23 5.97 -7.01 -9.33
CA ILE A 23 6.97 -5.94 -9.17
C ILE A 23 8.27 -6.25 -9.94
N CYS A 24 8.62 -7.53 -10.08
CA CYS A 24 9.83 -7.98 -10.76
C CYS A 24 9.67 -8.31 -12.24
N LYS A 25 8.48 -8.13 -12.85
CA LYS A 25 8.25 -8.47 -14.26
C LYS A 25 8.92 -7.53 -15.25
N ASP A 26 9.02 -6.25 -14.90
CA ASP A 26 9.55 -5.22 -15.79
C ASP A 26 10.95 -4.77 -15.36
N GLU A 27 11.75 -4.28 -16.31
CA GLU A 27 13.11 -3.77 -16.02
C GLU A 27 13.08 -2.44 -15.24
N GLU A 28 11.98 -1.69 -15.33
CA GLU A 28 11.72 -0.51 -14.53
C GLU A 28 10.98 -0.90 -13.24
N PHE A 29 11.75 -1.35 -12.25
CA PHE A 29 11.21 -1.69 -10.94
C PHE A 29 10.44 -0.52 -10.33
N PRO A 30 9.18 -0.70 -9.89
CA PRO A 30 8.47 0.36 -9.20
C PRO A 30 9.15 0.65 -7.87
N ARG A 31 9.35 1.93 -7.53
CA ARG A 31 9.73 2.31 -6.16
C ARG A 31 8.64 1.87 -5.19
N VAL A 32 9.06 1.37 -4.03
CA VAL A 32 8.15 0.88 -2.98
C VAL A 32 8.32 1.72 -1.72
N VAL A 33 7.20 2.20 -1.18
CA VAL A 33 7.12 2.83 0.15
C VAL A 33 6.41 1.85 1.08
N PHE A 34 7.04 1.52 2.21
CA PHE A 34 6.45 0.65 3.23
C PHE A 34 5.81 1.46 4.34
N THR A 35 4.64 1.01 4.82
CA THR A 35 3.90 1.60 5.94
C THR A 35 3.20 0.56 6.81
N GLU A 36 2.77 0.96 8.00
CA GLU A 36 2.09 0.09 8.97
C GLU A 36 0.62 0.52 9.13
N PRO A 37 -0.37 -0.30 8.73
CA PRO A 37 -1.78 0.00 9.00
C PRO A 37 -2.02 0.16 10.50
N THR A 38 -2.76 1.18 10.90
CA THR A 38 -3.05 1.52 12.30
C THR A 38 -4.32 0.87 12.81
N SER A 39 -5.21 0.44 11.92
CA SER A 39 -6.45 -0.25 12.25
C SER A 39 -6.39 -1.75 11.90
N GLY A 40 -7.37 -2.50 12.41
CA GLY A 40 -7.61 -3.89 12.04
C GLY A 40 -7.66 -4.87 13.20
N ARG A 41 -7.92 -6.14 12.86
CA ARG A 41 -8.02 -7.23 13.84
C ARG A 41 -6.66 -7.78 14.24
N GLU A 42 -5.78 -7.90 13.24
CA GLU A 42 -4.42 -8.37 13.41
C GLU A 42 -3.46 -7.18 13.39
N PRO A 43 -2.36 -7.22 14.16
CA PRO A 43 -1.34 -6.18 14.11
C PRO A 43 -0.78 -6.00 12.69
N ALA A 44 -0.23 -4.83 12.41
CA ALA A 44 0.57 -4.62 11.21
C ALA A 44 1.79 -5.56 11.18
N VAL A 45 2.20 -5.95 9.97
CA VAL A 45 3.57 -6.39 9.73
C VAL A 45 4.45 -5.14 9.82
N SER A 46 5.52 -5.18 10.62
CA SER A 46 6.41 -4.03 10.70
C SER A 46 7.09 -3.78 9.36
N VAL A 47 7.41 -2.51 9.08
CA VAL A 47 8.07 -2.13 7.84
C VAL A 47 9.40 -2.85 7.63
N GLU A 48 10.15 -3.12 8.71
CA GLU A 48 11.41 -3.86 8.64
C GLU A 48 11.16 -5.31 8.19
N LYS A 49 10.19 -5.99 8.82
CA LYS A 49 9.86 -7.38 8.47
C LYS A 49 9.33 -7.49 7.05
N LEU A 50 8.57 -6.50 6.58
CA LEU A 50 8.05 -6.45 5.22
C LEU A 50 9.17 -6.24 4.20
N SER A 51 10.10 -5.31 4.47
CA SER A 51 11.28 -5.07 3.64
C SER A 51 12.18 -6.30 3.56
N GLU A 52 12.54 -6.88 4.71
CA GLU A 52 13.37 -8.10 4.80
C GLU A 52 12.73 -9.28 4.04
N MET A 53 11.41 -9.45 4.17
CA MET A 53 10.71 -10.52 3.46
C MET A 53 10.80 -10.33 1.95
N MET A 54 10.52 -9.14 1.43
CA MET A 54 10.62 -8.86 -0.01
C MET A 54 12.07 -9.00 -0.51
N GLU A 55 13.06 -8.51 0.24
CA GLU A 55 14.48 -8.69 -0.09
C GLU A 55 14.85 -10.17 -0.22
N SER A 56 14.40 -11.01 0.72
CA SER A 56 14.60 -12.46 0.70
C SER A 56 13.91 -13.18 -0.47
N MET A 57 13.07 -12.48 -1.22
CA MET A 57 12.34 -12.97 -2.40
C MET A 57 12.92 -12.45 -3.72
N GLY A 58 14.08 -11.78 -3.68
CA GLY A 58 14.77 -11.29 -4.88
C GLY A 58 14.60 -9.78 -5.15
N VAL A 59 13.96 -9.05 -4.23
CA VAL A 59 13.62 -7.62 -4.39
C VAL A 59 14.71 -6.68 -3.84
N GLY A 60 15.93 -7.19 -3.64
CA GLY A 60 17.03 -6.46 -2.99
C GLY A 60 17.41 -5.13 -3.65
N ASN A 61 17.23 -5.02 -4.97
CA ASN A 61 17.69 -3.88 -5.77
C ASN A 61 16.63 -2.79 -6.01
N ILE A 62 15.42 -2.96 -5.50
CA ILE A 62 14.35 -1.98 -5.70
C ILE A 62 14.57 -0.78 -4.78
N PRO A 63 14.45 0.47 -5.27
CA PRO A 63 14.46 1.63 -4.41
C PRO A 63 13.30 1.58 -3.41
N LYS A 64 13.64 1.64 -2.12
CA LYS A 64 12.70 1.52 -1.00
C LYS A 64 12.73 2.79 -0.15
N ALA A 65 11.56 3.21 0.31
CA ALA A 65 11.41 4.20 1.38
C ALA A 65 10.52 3.63 2.49
N VAL A 66 10.65 4.20 3.68
CA VAL A 66 10.01 3.66 4.88
C VAL A 66 9.42 4.81 5.69
N GLU A 67 8.11 4.74 5.95
CA GLU A 67 7.40 5.64 6.86
C GLU A 67 6.28 4.84 7.52
N ARG A 68 6.27 4.78 8.85
CA ARG A 68 5.37 3.87 9.57
C ARG A 68 3.94 4.40 9.60
N ASP A 69 3.79 5.72 9.65
CA ASP A 69 2.49 6.38 9.68
C ASP A 69 1.85 6.38 8.27
N PRO A 70 0.66 5.77 8.09
CA PRO A 70 0.02 5.70 6.78
C PRO A 70 -0.22 7.05 6.11
N GLY A 71 -0.64 8.07 6.87
CA GLY A 71 -0.90 9.40 6.34
C GLY A 71 0.37 10.05 5.78
N LYS A 72 1.46 10.02 6.55
CA LYS A 72 2.76 10.54 6.11
C LYS A 72 3.35 9.72 4.97
N ALA A 73 3.20 8.40 5.00
CA ALA A 73 3.67 7.53 3.93
C ALA A 73 2.91 7.81 2.62
N PHE A 74 1.62 8.13 2.71
CA PHE A 74 0.80 8.52 1.57
C PHE A 74 1.17 9.88 1.00
N GLU A 75 1.45 10.88 1.84
CA GLU A 75 2.00 12.18 1.41
C GLU A 75 3.34 11.98 0.68
N MET A 76 4.28 11.27 1.32
CA MET A 76 5.61 10.98 0.77
C MET A 76 5.54 10.25 -0.57
N ALA A 77 4.74 9.18 -0.64
CA ALA A 77 4.57 8.41 -1.87
C ALA A 77 3.85 9.23 -2.95
N GLY A 78 2.92 10.11 -2.58
CA GLY A 78 2.24 11.01 -3.50
C GLY A 78 3.18 12.06 -4.11
N GLU A 79 4.04 12.66 -3.30
CA GLU A 79 5.07 13.61 -3.75
C GLU A 79 6.04 12.94 -4.71
N MET A 80 6.61 11.80 -4.31
CA MET A 80 7.52 11.03 -5.16
C MET A 80 6.84 10.60 -6.47
N ALA A 81 5.54 10.28 -6.46
CA ALA A 81 4.81 9.81 -7.64
C ALA A 81 4.62 10.95 -8.64
N ARG A 82 4.31 12.15 -8.15
CA ARG A 82 4.24 13.38 -8.96
C ARG A 82 5.59 13.75 -9.56
N GLU A 83 6.68 13.65 -8.80
CA GLU A 83 8.04 13.94 -9.30
C GLU A 83 8.47 12.98 -10.42
N LEU A 84 8.03 11.73 -10.36
CA LEU A 84 8.31 10.71 -11.35
C LEU A 84 7.27 10.62 -12.47
N GLU A 85 6.26 11.50 -12.46
CA GLU A 85 5.14 11.50 -13.40
C GLU A 85 4.46 10.11 -13.52
N CYS A 86 4.30 9.41 -12.39
CA CYS A 86 3.77 8.04 -12.35
C CYS A 86 2.56 7.91 -11.41
N GLU A 87 1.78 6.84 -11.59
CA GLU A 87 0.65 6.54 -10.71
C GLU A 87 1.12 5.94 -9.37
N LEU A 88 0.37 6.25 -8.31
CA LEU A 88 0.54 5.65 -6.99
C LEU A 88 -0.48 4.51 -6.78
N LEU A 89 0.03 3.28 -6.71
CA LEU A 89 -0.76 2.11 -6.35
C LEU A 89 -0.67 1.89 -4.83
N VAL A 90 -1.81 1.90 -4.14
CA VAL A 90 -1.91 1.58 -2.71
C VAL A 90 -2.50 0.18 -2.53
N ILE A 91 -1.74 -0.74 -1.91
CA ILE A 91 -2.15 -2.14 -1.77
C ILE A 91 -1.72 -2.75 -0.42
N GLY A 92 -2.25 -3.96 -0.15
CA GLY A 92 -1.75 -4.85 0.89
C GLY A 92 -2.75 -5.14 2.02
N SER A 93 -3.55 -4.16 2.42
CA SER A 93 -4.55 -4.32 3.47
C SER A 93 -5.77 -3.44 3.23
N VAL A 94 -6.97 -3.99 3.47
CA VAL A 94 -8.20 -3.18 3.52
C VAL A 94 -8.16 -2.16 4.66
N TYR A 95 -7.41 -2.47 5.73
CA TYR A 95 -7.23 -1.55 6.86
C TYR A 95 -6.33 -0.38 6.49
N LEU A 96 -5.30 -0.60 5.65
CA LEU A 96 -4.51 0.50 5.08
C LEU A 96 -5.40 1.46 4.30
N ILE A 97 -6.27 0.92 3.42
CA ILE A 97 -7.20 1.74 2.66
C ILE A 97 -8.15 2.51 3.59
N GLY A 98 -8.64 1.85 4.65
CA GLY A 98 -9.46 2.50 5.68
C GLY A 98 -8.74 3.66 6.37
N ASP A 99 -7.51 3.44 6.84
CA ASP A 99 -6.69 4.45 7.52
C ASP A 99 -6.47 5.67 6.60
N LEU A 100 -6.22 5.44 5.31
CA LEU A 100 -6.00 6.53 4.35
C LEU A 100 -7.29 7.27 3.99
N LEU A 101 -8.43 6.57 3.89
CA LEU A 101 -9.72 7.23 3.68
C LEU A 101 -10.07 8.13 4.87
N GLU A 102 -9.86 7.65 6.10
CA GLU A 102 -10.05 8.45 7.32
C GLU A 102 -9.13 9.67 7.32
N TYR A 103 -7.84 9.47 7.04
CA TYR A 103 -6.87 10.57 6.95
C TYR A 103 -7.26 11.63 5.89
N VAL A 104 -7.69 11.23 4.69
CA VAL A 104 -8.09 12.18 3.64
C VAL A 104 -9.35 12.95 4.05
N VAL A 105 -10.32 12.27 4.64
CA VAL A 105 -11.57 12.88 5.11
C VAL A 105 -11.31 13.92 6.17
N ASP A 106 -10.47 13.59 7.16
CA ASP A 106 -10.13 14.50 8.24
C ASP A 106 -9.30 15.69 7.74
N ARG A 107 -8.33 15.45 6.85
CA ARG A 107 -7.46 16.49 6.29
C ARG A 107 -8.25 17.51 5.47
N ASP A 108 -9.14 17.02 4.60
CA ASP A 108 -9.83 17.85 3.61
C ASP A 108 -11.22 18.32 4.09
N GLY A 109 -11.64 17.88 5.29
CA GLY A 109 -12.95 18.23 5.86
C GLY A 109 -14.12 17.64 5.09
N LEU A 110 -13.95 16.43 4.56
CA LEU A 110 -14.92 15.75 3.72
C LEU A 110 -15.93 14.95 4.55
N ASN A 111 -16.90 14.36 3.88
CA ASN A 111 -17.85 13.43 4.48
C ASN A 111 -17.91 12.16 3.61
N LEU A 112 -17.53 11.01 4.19
CA LEU A 112 -17.50 9.74 3.46
C LEU A 112 -18.82 9.37 2.79
N TRP A 113 -19.96 9.76 3.37
CA TRP A 113 -21.28 9.50 2.79
C TRP A 113 -21.53 10.26 1.49
N ASP A 114 -20.87 11.41 1.32
CA ASP A 114 -20.97 12.25 0.13
C ASP A 114 -19.94 11.82 -0.93
N GLU A 115 -18.77 11.32 -0.49
CA GLU A 115 -17.66 10.94 -1.38
C GLU A 115 -17.73 9.50 -1.91
N LEU A 116 -18.29 8.56 -1.15
CA LEU A 116 -18.33 7.15 -1.54
C LEU A 116 -19.63 6.79 -2.28
N THR A 117 -19.49 6.19 -3.46
CA THR A 117 -20.63 5.67 -4.23
C THR A 117 -20.65 4.15 -4.23
N VAL A 118 -21.79 3.56 -3.86
CA VAL A 118 -22.01 2.12 -3.98
C VAL A 118 -22.41 1.80 -5.42
N HIS A 119 -21.50 1.15 -6.16
CA HIS A 119 -21.83 0.60 -7.46
C HIS A 119 -22.60 -0.71 -7.31
N GLN A 120 -23.77 -0.82 -7.93
CA GLN A 120 -24.45 -2.11 -8.05
C GLN A 120 -23.65 -3.01 -8.99
N ALA A 121 -23.54 -4.30 -8.65
CA ALA A 121 -22.91 -5.27 -9.53
C ALA A 121 -23.60 -5.24 -10.90
N ALA A 122 -22.83 -5.02 -11.97
CA ALA A 122 -23.35 -5.06 -13.32
C ALA A 122 -24.04 -6.41 -13.54
N GLN A 123 -25.35 -6.41 -13.82
CA GLN A 123 -26.04 -7.60 -14.30
C GLN A 123 -25.45 -7.94 -15.66
N VAL A 124 -24.54 -8.92 -15.69
CA VAL A 124 -24.07 -9.52 -16.92
C VAL A 124 -25.28 -10.20 -17.58
N ARG A 125 -25.77 -9.60 -18.66
CA ARG A 125 -26.74 -10.22 -19.57
C ARG A 125 -26.03 -11.10 -20.57
#